data_AF-A0A9E3TX67-F1
#
_entry.id   AF-A0A9E3TX67-F1
#
_cell.length_a   1.000
_cell.length_b   1.000
_cell.length_c   1.000
_cell.angle_alpha   90.00
_cell.angle_beta   90.00
_cell.angle_gamma   90.00
#
_symmetry.space_group_name_H-M   'P 1'
#
loop_
_entity.id
_entity.type
_entity.pdbx_description
1 polymer ?
#
loop_
_entity_poly.entity_id
_entity_poly.type
_entity_poly.pdbx_seq_one_letter_code
_entity_poly.pdbx_strand_id
1 'polypeptide(L)'
;MVESAALGSPGEPAAPVVDWQAELVRHAPWLRTIIAARLGEPAAIDDVLQEVALAAVKQAAPLADAAKVSPWLYRLAVRQCLLHRRKRGRQRKLVDRFAER
;
A
#
# COMPACT_ATOMS: atom_id res chain seq x y z
N MET A 1 -38.50 5.74 28.10
CA MET A 1 -38.63 5.28 26.71
C MET A 1 -37.21 5.16 26.17
N VAL A 2 -36.40 4.23 26.71
CA VAL A 2 -36.30 2.79 26.41
C VAL A 2 -36.11 2.53 24.91
N GLU A 3 -34.86 2.29 24.51
CA GLU A 3 -34.39 1.04 23.88
C GLU A 3 -32.84 1.07 23.81
N SER A 4 -32.14 0.30 24.64
CA SER A 4 -31.81 -1.12 24.47
C SER A 4 -30.64 -1.30 23.50
N ALA A 5 -29.41 -1.26 24.01
CA ALA A 5 -28.63 -2.45 24.41
C ALA A 5 -28.18 -3.30 23.21
N ALA A 6 -27.01 -2.96 22.66
CA ALA A 6 -26.08 -3.97 22.18
C ALA A 6 -24.99 -4.11 23.24
N LEU A 7 -25.28 -4.92 24.26
CA LEU A 7 -24.26 -5.46 25.16
C LEU A 7 -23.35 -6.33 24.28
N GLY A 8 -22.18 -5.80 23.93
CA GLY A 8 -21.09 -6.62 23.42
C GLY A 8 -20.73 -7.64 24.51
N SER A 9 -20.96 -8.91 24.24
CA SER A 9 -20.56 -10.01 25.12
C SER A 9 -19.06 -9.87 25.49
N PRO A 10 -18.68 -9.94 26.77
CA PRO A 10 -17.27 -9.97 27.16
C PRO A 10 -16.74 -11.38 26.91
N GLY A 11 -16.28 -11.67 25.69
CA GLY A 11 -15.80 -13.03 25.40
C GLY A 11 -15.32 -13.37 23.99
N GLU A 12 -15.40 -12.47 23.00
CA GLU A 12 -14.75 -12.74 21.70
C GLU A 12 -13.34 -12.13 21.70
N PRO A 13 -12.27 -12.94 21.49
CA PRO A 13 -10.98 -12.37 21.15
C PRO A 13 -11.15 -11.66 19.81
N ALA A 14 -11.29 -10.34 19.83
CA ALA A 14 -11.23 -9.53 18.63
C ALA A 14 -9.98 -9.95 17.86
N ALA A 15 -10.17 -10.59 16.70
CA ALA A 15 -9.07 -11.02 15.86
C ALA A 15 -8.11 -9.84 15.69
N PRO A 16 -6.78 -10.06 15.80
CA PRO A 16 -5.84 -8.96 15.84
C PRO A 16 -5.97 -8.13 14.56
N VAL A 17 -6.55 -6.94 14.70
CA VAL A 17 -6.64 -5.97 13.62
C VAL A 17 -5.22 -5.48 13.39
N VAL A 18 -4.69 -5.72 12.20
CA VAL A 18 -3.34 -5.27 11.85
C VAL A 18 -3.26 -3.74 11.97
N ASP A 19 -2.35 -3.25 12.80
CA ASP A 19 -2.00 -1.84 12.85
C ASP A 19 -1.19 -1.48 11.61
N TRP A 20 -1.88 -1.09 10.56
CA TRP A 20 -1.26 -0.73 9.29
C TRP A 20 -0.30 0.45 9.40
N GLN A 21 -0.54 1.39 10.32
CA GLN A 21 0.37 2.51 10.50
C GLN A 21 1.71 2.02 11.05
N ALA A 22 1.69 1.22 12.12
CA ALA A 22 2.90 0.65 12.69
C ALA A 22 3.63 -0.28 11.71
N GLU A 23 2.90 -1.13 10.99
CA GLU A 23 3.51 -2.05 10.03
C GLU A 23 4.14 -1.32 8.83
N LEU A 24 3.49 -0.28 8.30
CA LEU A 24 4.04 0.50 7.20
C LEU A 24 5.29 1.28 7.62
N VAL A 25 5.29 1.86 8.82
CA VAL A 25 6.48 2.54 9.38
C VAL A 25 7.62 1.54 9.54
N ARG A 26 7.36 0.37 10.13
CA ARG A 26 8.36 -0.69 10.32
C ARG A 26 8.98 -1.15 9.00
N HIS A 27 8.18 -1.29 7.96
CA HIS A 27 8.63 -1.81 6.66
C HIS A 27 9.11 -0.73 5.68
N ALA A 28 8.95 0.56 5.99
CA ALA A 28 9.24 1.64 5.05
C ALA A 28 10.67 1.65 4.50
N PRO A 29 11.75 1.47 5.30
CA PRO A 29 13.11 1.43 4.76
C PRO A 29 13.32 0.28 3.76
N TRP A 30 12.80 -0.90 4.09
CA TRP A 30 12.87 -2.08 3.22
C TRP A 30 12.06 -1.91 1.93
N LEU A 31 10.86 -1.34 2.02
CA LEU A 31 10.03 -1.03 0.86
C LEU A 31 10.70 0.00 -0.06
N ARG A 32 11.35 1.03 0.50
CA ARG A 32 12.13 1.99 -0.29
C ARG A 32 13.23 1.31 -1.09
N THR A 33 13.96 0.36 -0.51
CA THR A 33 14.99 -0.41 -1.24
C THR A 33 14.38 -1.23 -2.39
N ILE A 34 13.26 -1.90 -2.14
CA ILE A 34 12.54 -2.68 -3.16
C ILE A 34 12.08 -1.80 -4.34
N ILE A 35 11.56 -0.61 -4.04
CA ILE A 35 11.06 0.36 -5.02
C ILE A 35 12.22 0.98 -5.78
N ALA A 36 13.28 1.39 -5.09
CA ALA A 36 14.48 1.96 -5.70
C ALA A 36 15.10 1.01 -6.73
N ALA A 37 15.26 -0.27 -6.36
CA ALA A 37 15.77 -1.31 -7.25
C ALA A 37 14.90 -1.52 -8.51
N ARG A 38 13.60 -1.18 -8.44
CA ARG A 38 12.64 -1.39 -9.54
C ARG A 38 12.44 -0.17 -10.41
N LEU A 39 12.61 1.04 -9.91
CA LEU A 39 12.35 2.27 -10.66
C LEU A 39 13.62 2.93 -11.15
N GLY A 40 14.71 2.90 -10.37
CA GLY A 40 15.93 3.62 -10.69
C GLY A 40 15.78 5.15 -10.71
N GLU A 41 14.63 5.67 -10.24
CA GLU A 41 14.30 7.09 -10.19
C GLU A 41 14.03 7.46 -8.73
N PRO A 42 14.96 8.18 -8.06
CA PRO A 42 14.81 8.53 -6.64
C PRO A 42 13.53 9.32 -6.34
N ALA A 43 13.15 10.23 -7.24
CA ALA A 43 11.95 11.05 -7.10
C ALA A 43 10.64 10.23 -7.09
N ALA A 44 10.63 9.05 -7.72
CA ALA A 44 9.44 8.20 -7.78
C ALA A 44 9.27 7.30 -6.56
N ILE A 45 10.28 7.21 -5.67
CA ILE A 45 10.26 6.28 -4.54
C ILE A 45 9.16 6.64 -3.56
N ASP A 46 9.11 7.90 -3.12
CA ASP A 46 8.14 8.33 -2.11
C ASP A 46 6.71 8.35 -2.67
N ASP A 47 6.54 8.68 -3.95
CA ASP A 47 5.24 8.59 -4.63
C ASP A 47 4.70 7.15 -4.62
N VAL A 48 5.54 6.18 -4.99
CA VAL A 48 5.12 4.77 -5.01
C VAL A 48 4.94 4.23 -3.59
N LEU A 49 5.75 4.66 -2.63
CA LEU A 49 5.57 4.30 -1.22
C LEU A 49 4.22 4.79 -0.68
N GLN A 50 3.80 6.00 -1.05
CA GLN A 50 2.46 6.51 -0.71
C GLN A 50 1.34 5.69 -1.34
N GLU A 51 1.47 5.31 -2.62
CA GLU A 51 0.48 4.44 -3.30
C GLU A 51 0.42 3.03 -2.67
N VAL A 52 1.54 2.52 -2.16
CA VAL A 52 1.58 1.28 -1.39
C VAL A 52 0.84 1.44 -0.07
N ALA A 53 1.11 2.50 0.68
CA ALA A 53 0.42 2.79 1.95
C ALA A 53 -1.09 2.96 1.75
N LEU A 54 -1.49 3.76 0.75
CA LEU A 54 -2.88 3.98 0.39
C LEU A 54 -3.59 2.68 0.01
N ALA A 55 -2.94 1.86 -0.83
CA ALA A 55 -3.49 0.58 -1.22
C ALA A 55 -3.52 -0.41 -0.04
N ALA A 56 -2.57 -0.33 0.89
CA ALA A 56 -2.55 -1.22 2.04
C ALA A 56 -3.76 -0.98 2.96
N VAL A 57 -4.00 0.29 3.30
CA VAL A 57 -5.16 0.69 4.12
C VAL A 57 -6.48 0.45 3.40
N LYS A 58 -6.56 0.71 2.09
CA LYS A 58 -7.79 0.48 1.31
C LYS A 58 -8.10 -0.99 1.09
N GLN A 59 -7.08 -1.79 0.77
CA GLN A 59 -7.30 -3.20 0.48
C GLN A 59 -7.46 -4.02 1.73
N ALA A 60 -6.89 -3.59 2.87
CA ALA A 60 -6.92 -4.21 4.20
C ALA A 60 -7.66 -5.54 4.17
N ALA A 61 -7.09 -6.49 3.43
CA ALA A 61 -7.69 -7.78 3.26
C ALA A 61 -7.68 -8.39 4.68
N PRO A 62 -8.48 -9.41 4.99
CA PRO A 62 -8.45 -10.02 6.31
C PRO A 62 -7.14 -10.80 6.52
N LEU A 63 -6.00 -10.09 6.51
CA LEU A 63 -4.77 -10.53 7.12
C LEU A 63 -5.02 -10.41 8.61
N ALA A 64 -5.65 -11.43 9.19
CA ALA A 64 -5.65 -11.65 10.63
C ALA A 64 -4.27 -12.10 11.14
N ASP A 65 -3.32 -12.33 10.23
CA ASP A 65 -2.01 -12.89 10.50
C ASP A 65 -0.88 -11.91 10.15
N ALA A 66 -0.25 -11.37 11.20
CA ALA A 66 0.87 -10.45 11.10
C ALA A 66 2.08 -11.05 10.35
N ALA A 67 2.28 -12.37 10.41
CA ALA A 67 3.41 -13.02 9.72
C ALA A 67 3.29 -12.93 8.19
N LYS A 68 2.10 -12.67 7.66
CA LYS A 68 1.84 -12.55 6.22
C LYS A 68 1.96 -11.12 5.69
N VAL A 69 2.17 -10.13 6.57
CA VAL A 69 2.24 -8.72 6.20
C VAL A 69 3.42 -8.44 5.27
N SER A 70 4.64 -8.86 5.63
CA SER A 70 5.84 -8.61 4.81
C SER A 70 5.73 -9.20 3.38
N PRO A 71 5.43 -10.50 3.18
CA PRO A 71 5.31 -11.04 1.82
C PRO A 71 4.14 -10.45 1.03
N TRP A 72 3.08 -9.99 1.71
CA TRP A 72 2.00 -9.27 1.05
C TRP A 72 2.41 -7.84 0.63
N LEU A 73 3.05 -7.08 1.51
CA LEU A 73 3.59 -5.74 1.21
C LEU A 73 4.59 -5.77 0.06
N TYR A 74 5.43 -6.82 -0.02
CA TYR A 74 6.32 -7.02 -1.16
C TYR A 74 5.55 -7.10 -2.48
N ARG A 75 4.52 -7.96 -2.55
CA ARG A 75 3.68 -8.10 -3.75
C ARG A 75 2.98 -6.80 -4.10
N LEU A 76 2.49 -6.09 -3.10
CA LEU A 76 1.83 -4.79 -3.29
C LEU A 76 2.80 -3.75 -3.85
N ALA A 77 4.01 -3.64 -3.30
CA ALA A 77 5.05 -2.74 -3.78
C ALA A 77 5.48 -3.03 -5.22
N VAL A 78 5.67 -4.31 -5.57
CA VAL A 78 5.97 -4.72 -6.94
C VAL A 78 4.86 -4.26 -7.89
N ARG A 79 3.59 -4.50 -7.51
CA ARG A 79 2.44 -4.10 -8.32
C ARG A 79 2.39 -2.58 -8.52
N GLN A 80 2.59 -1.80 -7.46
CA GLN A 80 2.58 -0.34 -7.55
C GLN A 80 3.72 0.20 -8.41
N CYS A 81 4.92 -0.40 -8.37
CA CYS A 81 6.02 -0.05 -9.28
C CYS A 81 5.63 -0.25 -10.75
N LEU A 82 4.96 -1.36 -11.09
CA LEU A 82 4.53 -1.64 -12.47
C LEU A 82 3.45 -0.66 -12.93
N LEU A 83 2.49 -0.33 -12.06
CA LEU A 83 1.45 0.65 -12.34
C LEU A 83 2.04 2.05 -12.55
N HIS A 84 3.01 2.44 -11.72
CA HIS A 84 3.75 3.69 -11.86
C HIS A 84 4.46 3.75 -13.22
N ARG A 85 5.26 2.74 -13.58
CA ARG A 85 5.92 2.67 -14.90
C ARG A 85 4.92 2.78 -16.05
N ARG A 86 3.77 2.09 -15.96
CA ARG A 86 2.71 2.17 -16.98
C ARG A 86 2.11 3.57 -17.07
N LYS A 87 1.91 4.28 -15.96
CA LYS A 87 1.39 5.66 -15.91
C LYS A 87 2.40 6.63 -16.53
N ARG A 88 3.67 6.56 -16.14
CA ARG A 88 4.75 7.40 -16.69
C ARG A 88 4.95 7.18 -18.19
N GLY A 89 4.90 5.93 -18.65
CA GLY A 89 4.99 5.62 -20.09
C GLY A 89 3.85 6.25 -20.91
N ARG A 90 2.62 6.32 -20.36
CA ARG A 90 1.51 7.03 -21.02
C ARG A 90 1.69 8.55 -21.00
N GLN A 91 2.18 9.11 -19.89
CA GLN A 91 2.46 10.55 -19.78
C GLN A 91 3.54 10.99 -20.77
N ARG A 92 4.64 10.24 -20.89
CA ARG A 92 5.71 10.54 -21.85
C ARG A 92 5.18 10.57 -23.28
N LYS A 93 4.47 9.52 -23.72
CA LYS A 93 3.85 9.46 -25.05
C LYS A 93 2.89 10.62 -25.34
N LEU A 94 2.19 11.12 -24.33
CA LEU A 94 1.30 12.27 -24.47
C LEU A 94 2.12 13.55 -24.70
N VAL A 95 3.16 13.77 -23.90
CA VAL A 95 4.06 14.92 -24.04
C VAL A 95 4.77 14.90 -25.39
N ASP A 96 5.31 13.76 -25.81
CA ASP A 96 6.02 13.62 -27.09
C ASP A 96 5.10 14.00 -28.27
N ARG A 97 3.83 13.55 -28.26
CA ARG A 97 2.84 13.91 -29.30
C ARG A 97 2.56 15.41 -29.38
N PHE A 98 2.56 16.11 -28.25
CA PHE A 98 2.37 17.57 -28.25
C PHE A 98 3.61 18.31 -28.72
N ALA A 99 4.81 17.78 -28.47
CA ALA A 99 6.06 18.37 -28.93
C ALA A 99 6.31 18.19 -30.44
N GLU A 100 5.74 17.14 -31.04
CA GLU A 100 5.78 16.88 -32.48
C GLU A 100 4.78 17.73 -33.30
N ARG A 101 3.96 18.57 -32.66
CA ARG A 101 2.96 19.44 -33.28
C ARG A 101 3.35 20.91 -33.17
#